data_AF-A0A7D9I0L8-F1
#
_entry.id   AF-A0A7D9I0L8-F1
#
_cell.length_a   1.000
_cell.length_b   1.000
_cell.length_c   1.000
_cell.angle_alpha   90.00
_cell.angle_beta   90.00
_cell.angle_gamma   90.00
#
_symmetry.space_group_name_H-M   'P 1'
#
loop_
_entity.id
_entity.type
_entity.pdbx_description
1 polymer ?
#
loop_
_entity_poly.entity_id
_entity_poly.type
_entity_poly.pdbx_seq_one_letter_code
_entity_poly.pdbx_strand_id
1 'polypeptide(L)'
;ELEMHENDIGFLAPEYKQILDENEKLQEEYKKQPCHLERLYGMVTDLYIDKYKFMGMNVKSKVPNLLEVLDNYDLASLIEFFET
;
A
#
# COMPACT_ATOMS: atom_id res chain seq x y z
N GLU A 1 -10.54 -21.53 -4.42
CA GLU A 1 -10.79 -22.40 -5.58
C GLU A 1 -9.94 -23.68 -5.56
N LEU A 2 -8.61 -23.63 -5.45
CA LEU A 2 -7.77 -24.85 -5.36
C LEU A 2 -8.09 -25.74 -4.14
N GLU A 3 -8.28 -25.16 -2.96
CA GLU A 3 -8.71 -25.87 -1.74
C GLU A 3 -10.10 -26.54 -1.88
N MET A 4 -10.97 -25.99 -2.74
CA MET A 4 -12.29 -26.57 -3.01
C MET A 4 -12.23 -27.76 -3.98
N HIS A 5 -11.15 -27.90 -4.75
CA HIS A 5 -11.03 -28.91 -5.80
C HIS A 5 -10.12 -30.09 -5.41
N GLU A 6 -9.20 -29.92 -4.45
CA GLU A 6 -8.34 -30.99 -3.95
C GLU A 6 -8.44 -31.11 -2.42
N ASN A 7 -8.89 -32.27 -1.93
CA ASN A 7 -8.95 -32.58 -0.49
C ASN A 7 -7.57 -32.70 0.18
N ASP A 8 -6.48 -32.61 -0.59
CA ASP A 8 -5.11 -32.71 -0.10
C ASP A 8 -4.31 -31.46 -0.49
N ILE A 9 -4.09 -30.60 0.50
CA ILE A 9 -3.26 -29.38 0.41
C ILE A 9 -1.77 -29.67 0.57
N GLY A 10 -1.36 -30.95 0.60
CA GLY A 10 0.02 -31.40 0.77
C GLY A 10 1.01 -30.81 -0.23
N PHE A 11 0.57 -30.52 -1.47
CA PHE A 11 1.38 -29.95 -2.55
C PHE A 11 1.72 -28.46 -2.37
N LEU A 12 1.00 -27.74 -1.50
CA LEU A 12 1.24 -26.32 -1.28
C LEU A 12 2.52 -26.10 -0.46
N ALA A 13 3.29 -25.09 -0.88
CA ALA A 13 4.42 -24.60 -0.11
C ALA A 13 3.93 -24.10 1.28
N PRO A 14 4.78 -24.17 2.32
CA PRO A 14 4.40 -23.78 3.67
C PRO A 14 3.82 -22.36 3.78
N GLU A 15 4.33 -21.41 2.97
CA GLU A 15 3.85 -20.02 2.99
C GLU A 15 2.38 -19.90 2.56
N TYR A 16 1.95 -20.71 1.59
CA TYR A 16 0.56 -20.71 1.13
C TYR A 16 -0.38 -21.43 2.10
N LYS A 17 0.12 -22.48 2.80
CA LYS A 17 -0.64 -23.14 3.88
C LYS A 17 -0.92 -22.17 5.02
N GLN A 18 0.07 -21.36 5.40
CA GLN A 18 -0.10 -20.33 6.42
C GLN A 18 -1.16 -19.28 6.01
N ILE A 19 -1.21 -18.88 4.75
CA ILE A 19 -2.25 -17.96 4.25
C ILE A 19 -3.65 -18.58 4.35
N LEU A 20 -3.79 -19.89 4.11
CA LEU A 20 -5.06 -20.60 4.26
C LEU A 20 -5.48 -20.68 5.74
N ASP A 21 -4.54 -21.01 6.63
CA ASP A 21 -4.78 -21.08 8.07
C ASP A 21 -5.18 -19.71 8.65
N GLU A 22 -4.60 -18.62 8.14
CA GLU A 22 -4.87 -17.25 8.57
C GLU A 22 -5.96 -16.54 7.75
N ASN A 23 -6.63 -17.24 6.84
CA ASN A 23 -7.54 -16.64 5.85
C ASN A 23 -8.65 -15.80 6.49
N GLU A 24 -9.34 -16.30 7.52
CA GLU A 24 -10.41 -15.55 8.20
C GLU A 24 -9.89 -14.23 8.79
N LYS A 25 -8.72 -14.26 9.41
CA LYS A 25 -8.05 -13.08 9.97
C LYS A 25 -7.63 -12.10 8.88
N LEU A 26 -7.04 -12.59 7.79
CA LEU A 26 -6.66 -11.78 6.63
C LEU A 26 -7.88 -11.10 6.00
N GLN A 27 -9.01 -11.80 5.89
CA GLN A 27 -10.27 -11.24 5.39
C GLN A 27 -10.83 -10.16 6.32
N GLU A 28 -10.77 -10.34 7.63
CA GLU A 28 -11.19 -9.32 8.60
C GLU A 28 -10.29 -8.08 8.60
N GLU A 29 -8.98 -8.25 8.50
CA GLU A 29 -8.03 -7.14 8.38
C GLU A 29 -8.18 -6.42 7.04
N TYR A 30 -8.39 -7.17 5.95
CA TYR A 30 -8.65 -6.61 4.63
C TYR A 30 -9.89 -5.72 4.61
N LYS A 31 -10.96 -6.09 5.31
CA LYS A 31 -12.15 -5.21 5.43
C LYS A 31 -11.84 -3.84 6.04
N LYS A 32 -10.78 -3.73 6.86
CA LYS A 32 -10.33 -2.47 7.48
C LYS A 32 -9.29 -1.74 6.63
N GLN A 33 -8.56 -2.48 5.78
CA GLN A 33 -7.40 -2.00 5.01
C GLN A 33 -7.69 -0.83 4.05
N PRO A 34 -8.81 -0.78 3.27
CA PRO A 34 -9.07 0.33 2.33
C PRO A 34 -9.02 1.70 3.00
N CYS A 35 -9.62 1.83 4.19
CA CYS A 35 -9.65 3.09 4.96
C CYS A 35 -8.25 3.48 5.47
N HIS A 36 -7.41 2.50 5.83
CA HIS A 36 -6.06 2.76 6.30
C HIS A 36 -5.13 3.23 5.17
N LEU A 37 -5.23 2.62 3.99
CA LEU A 37 -4.39 2.97 2.85
C LEU A 37 -4.72 4.37 2.31
N GLU A 38 -6.00 4.69 2.12
CA GLU A 38 -6.45 6.03 1.71
C GLU A 38 -5.97 7.12 2.68
N ARG A 39 -6.02 6.83 4.00
CA ARG A 39 -5.56 7.76 5.03
C ARG A 39 -4.04 7.94 5.02
N LEU A 40 -3.27 6.88 4.76
CA LEU A 40 -1.82 6.97 4.61
C LEU A 40 -1.44 7.79 3.37
N TYR A 41 -2.10 7.55 2.24
CA TYR A 41 -1.91 8.33 1.02
C TYR A 41 -2.18 9.81 1.27
N GLY A 42 -3.31 10.13 1.91
CA GLY A 42 -3.65 11.50 2.32
C GLY A 42 -2.56 12.15 3.17
N MET A 43 -2.09 11.46 4.22
CA MET A 43 -1.04 11.97 5.10
C MET A 43 0.28 12.25 4.35
N VAL A 44 0.67 11.38 3.43
CA VAL A 44 1.90 11.57 2.64
C VAL A 44 1.73 12.73 1.65
N THR A 45 0.58 12.84 0.98
CA THR A 45 0.29 13.96 0.08
C THR A 45 0.25 15.30 0.81
N ASP A 46 -0.36 15.35 1.99
CA ASP A 46 -0.43 16.56 2.82
C ASP A 46 0.97 16.96 3.29
N LEU A 47 1.78 16.00 3.77
CA LEU A 47 3.17 16.25 4.16
C LEU A 47 4.01 16.82 3.00
N TYR A 48 3.84 16.28 1.79
CA TYR A 48 4.53 16.79 0.60
C TYR A 48 4.12 18.25 0.31
N ILE A 49 2.82 18.53 0.30
CA ILE A 49 2.30 19.88 0.04
C ILE A 49 2.80 20.85 1.11
N ASP A 50 2.73 20.49 2.38
CA ASP A 50 3.11 21.35 3.50
C ASP A 50 4.61 21.65 3.48
N LYS A 51 5.48 20.66 3.22
CA LYS A 51 6.93 20.85 3.07
C LYS A 51 7.23 21.98 2.08
N TYR A 52 6.67 21.91 0.88
CA TYR A 52 6.92 22.88 -0.18
C TYR A 52 6.20 24.21 0.03
N LYS A 53 5.03 24.19 0.66
CA LYS A 53 4.31 25.40 1.06
C LYS A 53 5.13 26.23 2.06
N PHE A 54 5.80 25.59 3.02
CA PHE A 54 6.73 26.28 3.93
C PHE A 54 7.96 26.85 3.21
N MET A 55 8.34 26.30 2.05
CA MET A 55 9.37 26.84 1.16
C MET A 55 8.85 27.91 0.18
N GLY A 56 7.55 28.27 0.26
CA GLY A 56 6.93 29.24 -0.64
C GLY A 56 6.61 28.71 -2.04
N MET A 57 6.69 27.39 -2.25
CA MET A 57 6.42 26.72 -3.53
C MET A 57 5.04 26.05 -3.53
N ASN A 58 4.34 26.12 -4.67
CA ASN A 58 3.08 25.40 -4.88
C ASN A 58 3.33 24.16 -5.75
N VAL A 59 3.22 22.98 -5.13
CA VAL A 59 3.47 21.68 -5.78
C VAL A 59 2.20 20.86 -6.01
N LYS A 60 1.01 21.46 -5.95
CA LYS A 60 -0.26 20.74 -6.16
C LYS A 60 -0.33 20.01 -7.50
N SER A 61 0.33 20.52 -8.54
CA SER A 61 0.40 19.88 -9.86
C SER A 61 1.23 18.59 -9.87
N LYS A 62 2.14 18.39 -8.90
CA LYS A 62 2.96 17.18 -8.76
C LYS A 62 2.25 16.07 -7.97
N VAL A 63 1.10 16.34 -7.34
CA VAL A 63 0.36 15.36 -6.52
C VAL A 63 -0.05 14.10 -7.31
N PRO A 64 -0.54 14.17 -8.57
CA PRO A 64 -0.82 12.97 -9.35
C PRO A 64 0.41 12.07 -9.53
N ASN A 65 1.58 12.66 -9.78
CA ASN A 65 2.82 11.91 -9.92
C ASN A 65 3.25 11.27 -8.59
N LEU A 66 2.99 11.92 -7.45
CA LEU A 66 3.23 11.33 -6.13
C LEU A 66 2.34 10.10 -5.91
N LEU A 67 1.08 10.15 -6.35
CA LEU A 67 0.16 9.01 -6.26
C LEU A 67 0.67 7.83 -7.11
N GLU A 68 1.21 8.08 -8.31
CA GLU A 68 1.82 7.02 -9.14
C GLU A 68 3.03 6.35 -8.45
N VAL A 69 3.84 7.11 -7.72
CA VAL A 69 4.96 6.57 -6.92
C VAL A 69 4.45 5.75 -5.74
N LEU A 70 3.35 6.17 -5.10
CA LEU A 70 2.73 5.42 -4.00
C LEU A 70 2.06 4.13 -4.49
N ASP A 71 1.46 4.13 -5.68
CA ASP A 71 0.85 2.93 -6.27
C ASP A 71 1.89 1.87 -6.65
N ASN A 72 3.11 2.29 -6.99
CA ASN A 72 4.26 1.42 -7.25
C ASN A 72 5.29 1.51 -6.12
N TYR A 73 4.80 1.54 -4.87
CA TYR A 73 5.58 1.91 -3.69
C TYR A 73 7.00 1.30 -3.64
N ASP A 74 7.98 2.19 -3.69
CA ASP A 74 9.38 1.95 -3.33
C ASP A 74 9.87 3.10 -2.45
N LEU A 75 10.44 2.78 -1.29
CA LEU A 75 10.80 3.79 -0.29
C LEU A 75 11.90 4.72 -0.81
N ALA A 76 12.89 4.21 -1.54
CA ALA A 76 13.98 5.01 -2.07
C ALA A 76 13.45 6.01 -3.12
N SER A 77 12.61 5.53 -4.03
CA SER A 77 11.95 6.36 -5.06
C SER A 77 11.06 7.44 -4.44
N LEU A 78 10.33 7.12 -3.36
CA LEU A 78 9.52 8.10 -2.63
C LEU A 78 10.37 9.20 -1.99
N ILE A 79 11.50 8.83 -1.36
CA ILE A 79 12.41 9.81 -0.77
C ILE A 79 13.00 10.72 -1.85
N GLU A 80 13.47 10.15 -2.96
CA GLU A 80 14.01 10.90 -4.08
C GLU A 80 12.98 11.89 -4.66
N PHE A 81 11.72 11.47 -4.79
CA PHE A 81 10.62 12.35 -5.20
C PHE A 81 10.42 13.52 -4.24
N PHE A 82 10.58 13.30 -2.92
CA PHE A 82 10.47 14.37 -1.93
C PHE A 82 11.63 15.37 -1.99
N GLU A 83 12.80 14.96 -2.47
CA GLU A 83 14.00 15.79 -2.57
C GLU A 83 14.09 16.61 -3.87
N THR A 84 13.16 16.40 -4.81
CA THR A 84 13.11 17.03 -6.15
C THR A 84 12.06 18.14 -6.31
#